data_AF-A0A7Y6YQ49-F1
#
_entry.id   AF-A0A7Y6YQ49-F1
#
_cell.length_a   1.000
_cell.length_b   1.000
_cell.length_c   1.000
_cell.angle_alpha   90.00
_cell.angle_beta   90.00
_cell.angle_gamma   90.00
#
_symmetry.space_group_name_H-M   'P 1'
#
loop_
_entity.id
_entity.type
_entity.pdbx_description
1 polymer ?
#
loop_
_entity_poly.entity_id
_entity_poly.type
_entity_poly.pdbx_seq_one_letter_code
_entity_poly.pdbx_strand_id
1 'polypeptide(L)'
;MTPYSQLVKGASAEAALSSKTKELTAFSVSIAIRCEDCILFHLRAALKHGASKDEVIEAISVAVEMGGGPSVVYGGRALEALDGLL
;
A
#
# COMPACT_ATOMS: atom_id res chain seq x y z
N MET A 1 -13.65 25.25 4.86
CA MET A 1 -12.69 24.12 4.76
C MET A 1 -11.65 24.49 3.72
N THR A 2 -10.35 24.37 4.03
CA THR A 2 -9.28 24.65 3.07
C THR A 2 -9.22 23.55 2.00
N PRO A 3 -8.83 23.84 0.75
CA PRO A 3 -8.71 22.85 -0.32
C PRO A 3 -7.89 21.61 0.08
N TYR A 4 -6.84 21.81 0.88
CA TYR A 4 -5.99 20.74 1.40
C TYR A 4 -6.76 19.69 2.23
N SER A 5 -7.70 20.13 3.08
CA SER A 5 -8.49 19.21 3.93
C SER A 5 -9.39 18.27 3.12
N GLN A 6 -9.79 18.65 1.90
CA GLN A 6 -10.58 17.80 1.02
C GLN A 6 -9.72 16.73 0.34
N LEU A 7 -8.46 17.06 0.00
CA LEU A 7 -7.52 16.09 -0.58
C LEU A 7 -7.21 14.96 0.41
N VAL A 8 -6.99 15.29 1.68
CA VAL A 8 -6.75 14.29 2.74
C VAL A 8 -7.95 13.37 2.90
N LYS A 9 -9.18 13.90 2.89
CA LYS A 9 -10.40 13.08 2.96
C LYS A 9 -10.58 12.19 1.74
N GLY A 10 -10.21 12.69 0.56
CA GLY A 10 -10.30 11.95 -0.70
C GLY A 10 -9.39 10.72 -0.76
N ALA A 11 -8.31 10.68 0.04
CA ALA A 11 -7.41 9.53 0.09
C ALA A 11 -8.08 8.26 0.61
N SER A 12 -9.09 8.37 1.48
CA SER A 12 -9.75 7.21 2.12
C SER A 12 -11.22 7.03 1.72
N ALA A 13 -11.85 8.05 1.11
CA ALA A 13 -13.25 7.97 0.68
C ALA A 13 -13.41 7.15 -0.61
N GLU A 14 -14.34 6.21 -0.68
CA GLU A 14 -14.60 5.49 -1.94
C GLU A 14 -15.25 6.41 -2.99
N ALA A 15 -14.71 6.40 -4.21
CA ALA A 15 -15.15 7.28 -5.30
C ALA A 15 -14.74 6.69 -6.67
N ALA A 16 -14.09 7.46 -7.53
CA ALA A 16 -13.62 7.00 -8.84
C ALA A 16 -12.59 5.85 -8.77
N LEU A 17 -11.85 5.74 -7.66
CA LEU A 17 -11.01 4.59 -7.35
C LEU A 17 -11.64 3.83 -6.19
N SER A 18 -11.70 2.50 -6.32
CA SER A 18 -12.15 1.60 -5.26
C SER A 18 -11.24 1.69 -4.03
N SER A 19 -11.77 1.33 -2.86
CA SER A 19 -10.96 1.25 -1.63
C SER A 19 -9.78 0.29 -1.80
N LYS A 20 -9.97 -0.86 -2.48
CA LYS A 20 -8.88 -1.79 -2.81
C LYS A 20 -7.73 -1.12 -3.56
N THR A 21 -8.06 -0.38 -4.62
CA THR A 21 -7.06 0.31 -5.46
C THR A 21 -6.30 1.36 -4.65
N LYS A 22 -7.00 2.11 -3.79
CA LYS A 22 -6.38 3.14 -2.95
C LYS A 22 -5.46 2.54 -1.90
N GLU A 23 -5.89 1.46 -1.25
CA GLU A 23 -5.08 0.77 -0.25
C GLU A 23 -3.84 0.11 -0.87
N LEU A 24 -3.95 -0.52 -2.05
CA LEU A 24 -2.78 -1.04 -2.77
C LEU A 24 -1.80 0.08 -3.15
N THR A 25 -2.31 1.24 -3.57
CA THR A 25 -1.48 2.40 -3.89
C THR A 25 -0.79 2.93 -2.63
N ALA A 26 -1.53 3.12 -1.54
CA ALA A 26 -0.99 3.56 -0.26
C ALA A 26 0.05 2.58 0.30
N PHE A 27 -0.18 1.28 0.13
CA PHE A 27 0.75 0.22 0.45
C PHE A 27 2.06 0.32 -0.37
N SER A 28 2.00 0.43 -1.69
CA SER A 28 3.20 0.64 -2.51
C SER A 28 3.97 1.92 -2.11
N VAL A 29 3.25 3.01 -1.84
CA VAL A 29 3.85 4.27 -1.37
C VAL A 29 4.49 4.07 0.01
N SER A 30 3.86 3.31 0.92
CA SER A 30 4.40 3.05 2.25
C SER A 30 5.76 2.33 2.21
N ILE A 31 5.94 1.41 1.25
CA ILE A 31 7.23 0.76 0.98
C ILE A 31 8.23 1.79 0.46
N ALA A 32 7.85 2.58 -0.55
CA ALA A 32 8.73 3.57 -1.17
C ALA A 32 9.21 4.67 -0.20
N ILE A 33 8.32 5.13 0.70
CA ILE A 33 8.65 6.11 1.75
C ILE A 33 9.26 5.46 3.00
N ARG A 34 9.28 4.12 3.07
CA ARG A 34 9.92 3.34 4.15
C ARG A 34 9.23 3.51 5.50
N CYS A 35 7.89 3.53 5.52
CA CYS A 35 7.10 3.58 6.74
C CYS A 35 6.59 2.17 7.13
N GLU A 36 7.26 1.51 8.06
CA GLU A 36 6.97 0.11 8.44
C GLU A 36 5.54 -0.10 8.97
N ASP A 37 5.09 0.76 9.88
CA ASP A 37 3.73 0.69 10.42
C ASP A 37 2.68 0.92 9.33
N CYS A 38 2.97 1.83 8.39
CA CYS A 38 2.12 2.09 7.24
C CYS A 38 2.03 0.87 6.30
N ILE A 39 3.15 0.15 6.08
CA ILE A 39 3.18 -1.09 5.27
C ILE A 39 2.21 -2.09 5.87
N LEU A 40 2.30 -2.37 7.17
CA LEU A 40 1.42 -3.33 7.84
C LEU A 40 -0.04 -2.89 7.83
N PHE A 41 -0.30 -1.59 8.05
CA PHE A 41 -1.65 -1.04 8.07
C PHE A 41 -2.33 -1.16 6.70
N HIS A 42 -1.69 -0.65 5.65
CA HIS A 42 -2.25 -0.64 4.30
C HIS A 42 -2.29 -2.03 3.66
N LEU A 43 -1.36 -2.92 4.00
CA LEU A 43 -1.44 -4.33 3.60
C LEU A 43 -2.72 -5.00 4.12
N ARG A 44 -2.98 -4.89 5.44
CA ARG A 44 -4.19 -5.46 6.05
C ARG A 44 -5.47 -4.84 5.48
N ALA A 45 -5.46 -3.53 5.25
CA ALA A 45 -6.59 -2.83 4.66
C ALA A 45 -6.84 -3.29 3.21
N ALA A 46 -5.80 -3.43 2.39
CA ALA A 46 -5.91 -3.94 1.02
C ALA A 46 -6.51 -5.36 1.00
N LEU A 47 -5.99 -6.27 1.84
CA LEU A 47 -6.52 -7.64 1.96
C LEU A 47 -7.98 -7.64 2.43
N LYS A 48 -8.34 -6.80 3.41
CA LYS A 48 -9.73 -6.63 3.88
C LYS A 48 -10.66 -6.13 2.77
N HIS A 49 -10.15 -5.32 1.85
CA HIS A 49 -10.88 -4.85 0.66
C HIS A 49 -10.80 -5.82 -0.53
N GLY A 50 -10.32 -7.05 -0.32
CA GLY A 50 -10.34 -8.11 -1.32
C GLY A 50 -9.16 -8.10 -2.29
N ALA A 51 -8.04 -7.50 -1.92
CA ALA A 51 -6.79 -7.68 -2.67
C ALA A 51 -6.34 -9.15 -2.62
N SER A 52 -6.01 -9.70 -3.78
CA SER A 52 -5.41 -11.04 -3.86
C SER A 52 -3.93 -11.01 -3.46
N LYS A 53 -3.36 -12.19 -3.17
CA LYS A 53 -1.91 -12.33 -2.95
C LYS A 53 -1.11 -11.80 -4.14
N ASP A 54 -1.55 -12.13 -5.36
CA ASP A 54 -0.89 -11.73 -6.59
C ASP A 54 -0.91 -10.20 -6.78
N GLU A 55 -2.06 -9.55 -6.51
CA GLU A 55 -2.18 -8.08 -6.57
C GLU A 55 -1.23 -7.39 -5.58
N VAL A 56 -1.04 -7.95 -4.38
CA VAL A 56 -0.08 -7.42 -3.40
C VAL A 56 1.37 -7.60 -3.87
N ILE A 57 1.70 -8.75 -4.46
CA ILE A 57 3.06 -9.01 -4.99
C ILE A 57 3.38 -8.07 -6.15
N GLU A 58 2.42 -7.81 -7.05
CA GLU A 58 2.58 -6.81 -8.10
C GLU A 58 2.79 -5.40 -7.51
N ALA A 59 2.05 -5.04 -6.47
CA ALA A 59 2.22 -3.76 -5.77
C ALA A 59 3.60 -3.60 -5.10
N ILE A 60 4.16 -4.69 -4.54
CA ILE A 60 5.55 -4.72 -4.04
C ILE A 60 6.54 -4.48 -5.19
N SER A 61 6.32 -5.15 -6.32
CA SER A 61 7.19 -5.03 -7.50
C SER A 61 7.24 -3.60 -8.03
N VAL A 62 6.09 -2.91 -8.08
CA VAL A 62 6.01 -1.48 -8.44
C VAL A 62 6.79 -0.62 -7.44
N ALA A 63 6.67 -0.88 -6.14
CA ALA A 63 7.40 -0.12 -5.13
C ALA A 63 8.92 -0.31 -5.23
N VAL A 64 9.37 -1.54 -5.53
CA VAL A 64 10.78 -1.86 -5.75
C VAL A 64 11.34 -1.14 -6.98
N GLU A 65 10.62 -1.15 -8.10
CA GLU A 65 11.01 -0.41 -9.31
C GLU A 65 11.17 1.08 -9.02
N MET A 66 10.18 1.69 -8.36
CA MET A 66 10.17 3.13 -8.11
C MET A 66 11.13 3.59 -7.02
N GLY A 67 11.45 2.72 -6.05
CA GLY A 67 12.24 3.07 -4.88
C GLY A 67 13.62 2.42 -4.80
N GLY A 68 13.99 1.60 -5.79
CA GLY A 68 15.31 0.99 -5.96
C GLY A 68 15.76 0.14 -4.77
N GLY A 69 17.07 0.08 -4.55
CA GLY A 69 17.71 -0.76 -3.52
C GLY A 69 17.08 -0.66 -2.12
N PRO A 70 16.78 0.53 -1.58
CA PRO A 70 16.09 0.66 -0.30
C PRO A 70 14.73 -0.04 -0.29
N SER A 71 13.94 0.10 -1.37
CA SER A 71 12.61 -0.52 -1.44
C SER A 71 12.65 -2.03 -1.60
N VAL A 72 13.77 -2.62 -2.05
CA VAL A 72 13.98 -4.08 -1.99
C VAL A 72 13.93 -4.57 -0.53
N VAL A 73 14.54 -3.84 0.41
CA VAL A 73 14.54 -4.23 1.84
C VAL A 73 13.13 -4.17 2.43
N TYR A 74 12.42 -3.05 2.21
CA TYR A 74 11.07 -2.87 2.75
C TYR A 74 10.03 -3.71 2.01
N GLY A 75 10.21 -3.96 0.72
CA GLY A 75 9.41 -4.89 -0.07
C GLY A 75 9.56 -6.33 0.41
N GLY A 76 10.79 -6.75 0.80
CA GLY A 76 11.03 -8.03 1.45
C GLY A 76 10.26 -8.17 2.76
N ARG A 77 10.30 -7.14 3.63
CA ARG A 77 9.50 -7.12 4.87
C ARG A 77 8.01 -7.14 4.61
N ALA A 78 7.55 -6.47 3.56
CA ALA A 78 6.14 -6.50 3.15
C ALA A 78 5.71 -7.90 2.68
N LEU A 79 6.59 -8.62 1.98
CA LEU A 79 6.37 -10.01 1.58
C LEU A 79 6.29 -10.95 2.79
N GLU A 80 7.23 -10.82 3.74
CA GLU A 80 7.20 -11.57 5.00
C GLU A 80 5.90 -11.31 5.79
N ALA A 81 5.46 -10.05 5.83
CA ALA A 81 4.21 -9.67 6.48
C ALA A 81 2.98 -10.27 5.78
N LEU A 82 2.98 -10.34 4.45
CA LEU A 82 1.91 -10.96 3.66
C LEU A 82 1.81 -12.46 3.97
N ASP A 83 2.94 -13.16 4.00
CA ASP A 83 2.98 -14.60 4.30
C ASP A 83 2.54 -14.91 5.74
N GLY A 84 2.76 -13.99 6.69
CA GLY A 84 2.28 -14.14 8.07
C GLY A 84 0.78 -13.88 8.28
N LEU A 85 0.06 -13.37 7.27
CA LEU A 85 -1.36 -13.04 7.34
C LEU A 85 -2.28 -14.03 6.61
N LEU A 86 -1.71 -14.94 5.81
CA LEU A 86 -2.42 -15.96 5.02
C LEU A 86 -2.23 -17.35 5.64
#